data_AF-A0A7Y0FQ19-F1
#
_entry.id   AF-A0A7Y0FQ19-F1
#
_cell.length_a   1.000
_cell.length_b   1.000
_cell.length_c   1.000
_cell.angle_alpha   90.00
_cell.angle_beta   90.00
_cell.angle_gamma   90.00
#
_symmetry.space_group_name_H-M   'P 1'
#
loop_
_entity.id
_entity.type
_entity.pdbx_description
1 polymer ?
#
loop_
_entity_poly.entity_id
_entity_poly.type
_entity_poly.pdbx_seq_one_letter_code
_entity_poly.pdbx_strand_id
1 'polypeptide(L)'
;MNALIIIDVQYDFLPGGALAVNQGNEIVQIINELQSEYDLVVATQDWHPAGHKSFFTSHPGKKPFEEISLNGLDQVLWPEHCLQGTQGAELVPELLTNHIEAIFRKGMDKEIDSYSGFFDNGRKKSTGMADYLKGRGVTEVAVCGVAADYCVYYTANDALDLGFKSSIIERASKPIDAERYERVTADFKLKGGTVI
;
A
#
# COMPACT_ATOMS: atom_id res chain seq x y z
N MET A 1 -4.72 20.74 6.27
CA MET A 1 -5.27 19.54 6.92
C MET A 1 -4.31 18.41 6.63
N ASN A 2 -3.99 17.64 7.66
CA ASN A 2 -3.02 16.55 7.59
C ASN A 2 -3.76 15.22 7.67
N ALA A 3 -3.51 14.33 6.70
CA ALA A 3 -4.14 13.02 6.65
C ALA A 3 -3.15 11.88 6.90
N LEU A 4 -3.58 10.87 7.64
CA LEU A 4 -2.90 9.59 7.75
C LEU A 4 -3.47 8.63 6.69
N ILE A 5 -2.59 8.01 5.92
CA ILE A 5 -2.94 6.95 4.96
C ILE A 5 -2.35 5.64 5.46
N ILE A 6 -3.22 4.73 5.90
CA ILE A 6 -2.87 3.41 6.42
C ILE A 6 -2.90 2.41 5.25
N ILE A 7 -1.73 1.88 4.88
CA ILE A 7 -1.59 1.00 3.73
C ILE A 7 -1.65 -0.47 4.13
N ASP A 8 -2.67 -1.16 3.61
CA ASP A 8 -2.75 -2.62 3.48
C ASP A 8 -2.41 -3.41 4.76
N VAL A 9 -2.89 -2.98 5.93
CA VAL A 9 -2.73 -3.71 7.21
C VAL A 9 -3.72 -4.87 7.26
N GLN A 10 -3.55 -5.81 6.33
CA GLN A 10 -4.41 -6.96 6.06
C GLN A 10 -3.78 -8.26 6.52
N TYR A 11 -4.60 -9.27 6.80
CA TYR A 11 -4.14 -10.58 7.29
C TYR A 11 -3.03 -11.19 6.43
N ASP A 12 -3.18 -11.18 5.10
CA ASP A 12 -2.20 -11.84 4.22
C ASP A 12 -0.81 -11.19 4.26
N PHE A 13 -0.71 -9.92 4.64
CA PHE A 13 0.56 -9.21 4.74
C PHE A 13 1.19 -9.26 6.14
N LEU A 14 0.48 -9.78 7.15
CA LEU A 14 1.02 -9.93 8.51
C LEU A 14 1.48 -11.37 8.77
N PRO A 15 2.30 -11.64 9.80
CA PRO A 15 2.77 -13.00 10.10
C PRO A 15 1.65 -14.03 10.20
N GLY A 16 1.78 -15.10 9.42
CA GLY A 16 0.76 -16.15 9.25
C GLY A 16 -0.07 -16.02 7.97
N GLY A 17 0.00 -14.87 7.30
CA GLY A 17 -0.65 -14.60 6.01
C GLY A 17 0.09 -15.17 4.80
N ALA A 18 -0.57 -15.16 3.63
CA ALA A 18 -0.03 -15.74 2.39
C ALA A 18 1.18 -14.99 1.81
N LEU A 19 1.33 -13.70 2.11
CA LEU A 19 2.43 -12.82 1.69
C LEU A 19 2.97 -12.02 2.88
N ALA A 20 3.22 -12.71 3.99
CA ALA A 20 3.57 -12.09 5.25
C ALA A 20 4.88 -11.26 5.17
N VAL A 21 4.78 -9.98 5.55
CA VAL A 21 5.93 -9.12 5.84
C VAL A 21 6.48 -9.50 7.22
N ASN A 22 7.80 -9.71 7.29
CA ASN A 22 8.44 -10.10 8.54
C ASN A 22 8.20 -9.03 9.63
N GLN A 23 7.71 -9.47 10.79
CA GLN A 23 7.33 -8.58 11.91
C GLN A 23 6.34 -7.47 11.52
N GLY A 24 5.56 -7.67 10.45
CA GLY A 24 4.57 -6.68 9.98
C GLY A 24 3.57 -6.28 11.04
N ASN A 25 3.23 -7.17 11.97
CA ASN A 25 2.26 -6.92 13.04
C ASN A 25 2.74 -5.92 14.12
N GLU A 26 4.05 -5.66 14.23
CA GLU A 26 4.59 -4.72 15.23
C GLU A 26 4.13 -3.28 15.02
N ILE A 27 3.71 -2.93 13.80
CA ILE A 27 3.28 -1.56 13.46
C ILE A 27 1.84 -1.27 13.89
N VAL A 28 1.01 -2.30 14.12
CA VAL A 28 -0.45 -2.12 14.28
C VAL A 28 -0.78 -1.23 15.46
N GLN A 29 -0.14 -1.48 16.62
CA GLN A 29 -0.33 -0.67 17.81
C GLN A 29 0.15 0.77 17.62
N ILE A 30 1.28 0.95 16.92
CA ILE A 30 1.81 2.28 16.60
C ILE A 30 0.85 3.06 15.70
N ILE A 31 0.31 2.40 14.68
CA ILE A 31 -0.69 2.98 13.77
C ILE A 31 -1.92 3.40 14.58
N ASN A 32 -2.42 2.55 15.48
CA ASN A 32 -3.56 2.87 16.33
C ASN A 32 -3.37 4.14 17.16
N GLU A 33 -2.18 4.35 17.72
CA GLU A 33 -1.85 5.55 18.50
C GLU A 33 -1.80 6.80 17.61
N LEU A 34 -1.18 6.68 16.43
CA LEU A 34 -1.03 7.76 15.46
C LEU A 34 -2.36 8.31 14.95
N GLN A 35 -3.41 7.49 14.82
CA GLN A 35 -4.69 7.92 14.23
C GLN A 35 -5.27 9.18 14.89
N SER A 36 -5.05 9.37 16.19
CA SER A 36 -5.55 10.54 16.93
C SER A 36 -4.79 11.85 16.68
N GLU A 37 -3.62 11.77 16.02
CA GLU A 37 -2.75 12.92 15.73
C GLU A 37 -3.07 13.57 14.38
N TYR A 38 -3.95 12.97 13.56
CA TYR A 38 -4.29 13.45 12.22
C TYR A 38 -5.74 13.90 12.13
N ASP A 39 -5.98 14.89 11.27
CA ASP A 39 -7.31 15.45 11.04
C ASP A 39 -8.23 14.49 10.27
N LEU A 40 -7.64 13.60 9.48
CA LEU A 40 -8.32 12.63 8.62
C LEU A 40 -7.50 11.34 8.58
N VAL A 41 -8.17 10.19 8.73
CA VAL A 41 -7.56 8.89 8.54
C VAL A 41 -8.29 8.15 7.42
N VAL A 42 -7.53 7.64 6.46
CA VAL A 42 -8.02 6.74 5.42
C VAL A 42 -7.16 5.49 5.38
N ALA A 43 -7.70 4.41 4.83
CA ALA A 43 -6.95 3.18 4.64
C ALA A 43 -7.07 2.65 3.22
N THR A 44 -6.14 1.79 2.84
CA THR A 44 -6.24 0.99 1.62
C THR A 44 -6.43 -0.48 1.95
N GLN A 45 -6.93 -1.21 0.96
CA GLN A 45 -6.91 -2.66 0.93
C GLN A 45 -6.52 -3.13 -0.46
N ASP A 46 -5.53 -4.03 -0.57
CA ASP A 46 -5.43 -4.87 -1.75
C ASP A 46 -6.64 -5.77 -1.84
N TRP A 47 -7.18 -5.89 -3.04
CA TRP A 47 -8.48 -6.52 -3.27
C TRP A 47 -8.50 -7.26 -4.61
N HIS A 48 -7.66 -8.28 -4.73
CA HIS A 48 -7.37 -8.94 -5.99
C HIS A 48 -8.42 -9.98 -6.39
N PRO A 49 -8.93 -9.96 -7.64
CA PRO A 49 -9.77 -11.04 -8.14
C PRO A 49 -8.97 -12.34 -8.28
N ALA A 50 -9.66 -13.49 -8.26
CA ALA A 50 -9.03 -14.77 -8.52
C ALA A 50 -8.36 -14.79 -9.91
N GLY A 51 -7.11 -15.28 -9.95
CA GLY A 51 -6.29 -15.30 -11.16
C GLY A 51 -5.81 -13.92 -11.62
N HIS A 52 -5.72 -12.94 -10.70
CA HIS A 52 -5.06 -11.66 -10.96
C HIS A 52 -3.66 -11.89 -11.56
N LYS A 53 -3.25 -11.04 -12.51
CA LYS A 53 -2.01 -11.23 -13.27
C LYS A 53 -0.75 -10.91 -12.49
N SER A 54 -0.85 -10.31 -11.30
CA SER A 54 0.28 -10.24 -10.38
C SER A 54 0.60 -11.58 -9.72
N PHE A 55 -0.31 -12.57 -9.72
CA PHE A 55 -0.03 -13.86 -9.10
C PHE A 55 0.81 -14.77 -9.99
N PHE A 56 1.81 -15.43 -9.41
CA PHE A 56 2.66 -16.37 -10.16
C PHE A 56 1.84 -17.54 -10.75
N THR A 57 0.76 -17.96 -10.09
CA THR A 57 -0.14 -19.03 -10.53
C THR A 57 -0.86 -18.70 -11.83
N SER A 58 -1.00 -17.42 -12.16
CA SER A 58 -1.57 -16.94 -13.43
C SER A 58 -0.63 -17.09 -14.63
N HIS A 59 0.62 -17.53 -14.41
CA HIS A 59 1.67 -17.64 -15.41
C HIS A 59 2.36 -19.02 -15.36
N PRO A 60 2.03 -19.94 -16.29
CA PRO A 60 2.58 -21.29 -16.28
C PRO A 60 4.13 -21.31 -16.27
N GLY A 61 4.70 -22.06 -15.34
CA GLY A 61 6.15 -22.25 -15.21
C GLY A 61 6.88 -21.14 -14.44
N LYS A 62 6.17 -20.12 -13.96
CA LYS A 62 6.73 -19.04 -13.14
C LYS A 62 6.70 -19.37 -11.65
N LYS A 63 7.54 -18.67 -10.89
CA LYS A 63 7.65 -18.76 -9.43
C LYS A 63 7.32 -17.43 -8.76
N PRO A 64 6.94 -17.45 -7.46
CA PRO A 64 6.88 -16.25 -6.66
C PRO A 64 8.19 -15.45 -6.72
N PHE A 65 8.05 -14.13 -6.67
CA PHE A 65 9.09 -13.11 -6.69
C PHE A 65 9.88 -12.98 -8.01
N GLU A 66 9.49 -13.70 -9.07
CA GLU A 66 10.04 -13.44 -10.41
C GLU A 66 9.50 -12.14 -10.98
N GLU A 67 10.37 -11.36 -11.64
CA GLU A 67 9.96 -10.20 -12.42
C GLU A 67 9.68 -10.58 -13.88
N ILE A 68 8.59 -10.05 -14.42
CA ILE A 68 8.18 -10.20 -15.81
C ILE A 68 7.76 -8.86 -16.41
N SER A 69 7.73 -8.77 -17.73
CA SER A 69 6.99 -7.70 -18.41
C SER A 69 5.55 -8.15 -18.63
N LEU A 70 4.60 -7.44 -18.02
CA LEU A 70 3.17 -7.68 -18.15
C LEU A 70 2.53 -6.46 -18.82
N ASN A 71 2.00 -6.64 -20.02
CA ASN A 71 1.34 -5.56 -20.78
C ASN A 71 2.19 -4.28 -20.94
N GLY A 72 3.52 -4.44 -21.02
CA GLY A 72 4.49 -3.35 -21.16
C GLY A 72 4.90 -2.67 -19.84
N LEU A 73 4.51 -3.23 -18.69
CA LEU A 73 4.91 -2.77 -17.35
C LEU A 73 5.76 -3.84 -16.67
N ASP A 74 6.68 -3.42 -15.82
CA ASP A 74 7.41 -4.34 -14.95
C ASP A 74 6.48 -4.85 -13.84
N GLN A 75 6.47 -6.17 -13.63
CA GLN A 75 5.61 -6.84 -12.66
C GLN A 75 6.40 -7.89 -11.89
N VAL A 76 6.44 -7.74 -10.57
CA VAL A 76 6.85 -8.81 -9.65
C VAL A 76 5.70 -9.79 -9.50
N LEU A 77 5.96 -11.08 -9.65
CA LEU A 77 4.96 -12.11 -9.43
C LEU A 77 4.86 -12.47 -7.95
N TRP A 78 3.67 -12.47 -7.40
CA TRP A 78 3.41 -12.72 -5.97
C TRP A 78 2.73 -14.08 -5.75
N PRO A 79 2.85 -14.68 -4.55
CA PRO A 79 1.87 -15.66 -4.08
C PRO A 79 0.44 -15.11 -4.21
N GLU A 80 -0.56 -15.98 -4.28
CA GLU A 80 -1.95 -15.54 -4.16
C GLU A 80 -2.16 -14.92 -2.78
N HIS A 81 -2.69 -13.70 -2.75
CA HIS A 81 -2.91 -12.94 -1.52
C HIS A 81 -4.06 -11.95 -1.71
N CYS A 82 -4.64 -11.50 -0.61
CA CYS A 82 -5.68 -10.47 -0.56
C CYS A 82 -6.82 -10.71 -1.57
N LEU A 83 -7.20 -11.98 -1.72
CA LEU A 83 -8.28 -12.39 -2.62
C LEU A 83 -9.62 -11.81 -2.15
N GLN A 84 -10.41 -11.28 -3.08
CA GLN A 84 -11.68 -10.63 -2.75
C GLN A 84 -12.62 -11.54 -1.93
N GLY A 85 -13.06 -11.05 -0.78
CA GLY A 85 -14.00 -11.74 0.10
C GLY A 85 -13.41 -12.87 0.93
N THR A 86 -12.09 -13.05 0.94
CA THR A 86 -11.42 -13.98 1.86
C THR A 86 -10.95 -13.26 3.11
N GLN A 87 -10.68 -14.04 4.17
CA GLN A 87 -10.07 -13.51 5.39
C GLN A 87 -8.72 -12.84 5.12
N GLY A 88 -7.93 -13.38 4.19
CA GLY A 88 -6.60 -12.83 3.84
C GLY A 88 -6.65 -11.36 3.41
N ALA A 89 -7.76 -10.94 2.80
CA ALA A 89 -7.99 -9.56 2.36
C ALA A 89 -8.62 -8.65 3.43
N GLU A 90 -9.04 -9.17 4.58
CA GLU A 90 -9.60 -8.34 5.65
C GLU A 90 -8.50 -7.53 6.34
N LEU A 91 -8.82 -6.30 6.76
CA LEU A 91 -7.98 -5.58 7.71
C LEU A 91 -7.94 -6.38 9.01
N VAL A 92 -6.78 -6.42 9.68
CA VAL A 92 -6.65 -7.20 10.92
C VAL A 92 -7.49 -6.60 12.05
N PRO A 93 -8.09 -7.42 12.92
CA PRO A 93 -9.02 -6.97 13.97
C PRO A 93 -8.34 -6.11 15.04
N GLU A 94 -7.01 -6.19 15.17
CA GLU A 94 -6.21 -5.35 16.05
C GLU A 94 -6.09 -3.90 15.55
N LEU A 95 -6.36 -3.63 14.28
CA LEU A 95 -6.38 -2.27 13.74
C LEU A 95 -7.68 -1.57 14.15
N LEU A 96 -7.57 -0.42 14.81
CA LEU A 96 -8.72 0.40 15.19
C LEU A 96 -9.32 1.07 13.94
N THR A 97 -10.42 0.53 13.43
CA THR A 97 -11.06 1.02 12.20
C THR A 97 -12.05 2.16 12.43
N ASN A 98 -12.45 2.45 13.67
CA ASN A 98 -13.44 3.48 13.99
C ASN A 98 -13.00 4.91 13.63
N HIS A 99 -11.69 5.15 13.51
CA HIS A 99 -11.14 6.45 13.10
C HIS A 99 -10.96 6.55 11.57
N ILE A 100 -11.03 5.42 10.85
CA ILE A 100 -10.85 5.36 9.40
C ILE A 100 -12.15 5.79 8.73
N GLU A 101 -12.12 6.93 8.03
CA GLU A 101 -13.32 7.48 7.42
C GLU A 101 -13.65 6.88 6.06
N ALA A 102 -12.63 6.41 5.33
CA ALA A 102 -12.79 5.77 4.04
C ALA A 102 -11.73 4.68 3.82
N ILE A 103 -12.15 3.59 3.18
CA ILE A 103 -11.28 2.50 2.74
C ILE A 103 -11.28 2.47 1.21
N PHE A 104 -10.10 2.61 0.61
CA PHE A 104 -9.90 2.58 -0.83
C PHE A 104 -9.32 1.23 -1.26
N ARG A 105 -10.11 0.46 -2.00
CA ARG A 105 -9.66 -0.83 -2.55
C ARG A 105 -8.87 -0.62 -3.84
N LYS A 106 -7.76 -1.35 -3.97
CA LYS A 106 -6.86 -1.33 -5.12
C LYS A 106 -6.58 -2.74 -5.64
N GLY A 107 -5.97 -2.86 -6.81
CA GLY A 107 -5.61 -4.16 -7.40
C GLY A 107 -6.79 -4.98 -7.93
N MET A 108 -7.93 -4.33 -8.22
CA MET A 108 -9.17 -5.01 -8.59
C MET A 108 -9.26 -5.41 -10.07
N ASP A 109 -8.43 -4.81 -10.93
CA ASP A 109 -8.39 -5.15 -12.35
C ASP A 109 -7.47 -6.35 -12.55
N LYS A 110 -8.01 -7.44 -13.09
CA LYS A 110 -7.26 -8.69 -13.29
C LYS A 110 -5.96 -8.50 -14.07
N GLU A 111 -5.92 -7.56 -15.02
CA GLU A 111 -4.83 -7.41 -15.98
C GLU A 111 -3.76 -6.38 -15.58
N ILE A 112 -3.97 -5.64 -14.47
CA ILE A 112 -3.06 -4.60 -14.03
C ILE A 112 -3.04 -4.45 -12.51
N ASP A 113 -1.85 -4.56 -11.96
CA ASP A 113 -1.62 -4.44 -10.53
C ASP A 113 -1.63 -2.98 -10.06
N SER A 114 -1.72 -2.77 -8.75
CA SER A 114 -1.86 -1.43 -8.14
C SER A 114 -1.15 -1.38 -6.79
N TYR A 115 0.12 -1.00 -6.80
CA TYR A 115 0.85 -0.76 -5.55
C TYR A 115 0.42 0.55 -4.89
N SER A 116 0.29 1.60 -5.67
CA SER A 116 -0.16 2.90 -5.18
C SER A 116 -1.62 2.84 -4.75
N GLY A 117 -1.92 3.47 -3.62
CA GLY A 117 -3.28 3.73 -3.18
C GLY A 117 -4.02 4.76 -4.05
N PHE A 118 -3.32 5.46 -4.95
CA PHE A 118 -3.91 6.47 -5.84
C PHE A 118 -4.24 5.93 -7.23
N PHE A 119 -3.38 5.07 -7.79
CA PHE A 119 -3.49 4.61 -9.18
C PHE A 119 -3.06 3.15 -9.33
N ASP A 120 -3.56 2.52 -10.41
CA ASP A 120 -2.92 1.30 -10.91
C ASP A 120 -1.47 1.57 -11.39
N ASN A 121 -0.66 0.51 -11.52
CA ASN A 121 0.77 0.62 -11.86
C ASN A 121 1.02 1.25 -13.23
N GLY A 122 0.01 1.25 -14.12
CA GLY A 122 0.08 1.93 -15.42
C GLY A 122 -0.49 3.34 -15.41
N ARG A 123 -0.94 3.82 -14.24
CA ARG A 123 -1.64 5.09 -14.02
C ARG A 123 -2.84 5.29 -14.96
N LYS A 124 -3.50 4.19 -15.34
CA LYS A 124 -4.65 4.20 -16.26
C LYS A 124 -5.95 4.47 -15.52
N LYS A 125 -6.07 3.98 -14.28
CA LYS A 125 -7.23 4.15 -13.42
C LYS A 125 -6.83 4.75 -12.08
N SER A 126 -7.66 5.68 -11.61
CA SER A 126 -7.61 6.26 -10.27
C SER A 126 -8.46 5.41 -9.32
N THR A 127 -8.02 5.31 -8.06
CA THR A 127 -8.83 4.76 -6.96
C THR A 127 -9.88 5.76 -6.43
N GLY A 128 -9.76 7.03 -6.82
CA GLY A 128 -10.56 8.14 -6.29
C GLY A 128 -10.02 8.73 -4.98
N MET A 129 -8.98 8.14 -4.37
CA MET A 129 -8.42 8.63 -3.10
C MET A 129 -7.88 10.05 -3.20
N ALA A 130 -7.22 10.41 -4.31
CA ALA A 130 -6.70 11.75 -4.52
C ALA A 130 -7.79 12.83 -4.50
N ASP A 131 -8.89 12.58 -5.22
CA ASP A 131 -10.01 13.51 -5.31
C ASP A 131 -10.74 13.62 -3.96
N TYR A 132 -10.88 12.50 -3.25
CA TYR A 132 -11.41 12.49 -1.88
C TYR A 132 -10.57 13.36 -0.94
N LEU A 133 -9.26 13.13 -0.89
CA LEU A 133 -8.35 13.90 -0.02
C LEU A 133 -8.35 15.40 -0.37
N LYS A 134 -8.27 15.74 -1.66
CA LYS A 134 -8.33 17.14 -2.13
C LYS A 134 -9.67 17.79 -1.80
N GLY A 135 -10.78 17.07 -2.00
CA GLY A 135 -12.12 17.53 -1.64
C GLY A 135 -12.29 17.79 -0.15
N ARG A 136 -11.48 17.12 0.70
CA ARG A 136 -11.41 17.34 2.14
C ARG A 136 -10.46 18.46 2.57
N GLY A 137 -9.75 19.09 1.63
CA GLY A 137 -8.79 20.16 1.92
C GLY A 137 -7.48 19.64 2.49
N VAL A 138 -7.14 18.37 2.26
CA VAL A 138 -5.86 17.78 2.64
C VAL A 138 -4.74 18.39 1.82
N THR A 139 -3.67 18.79 2.51
CA THR A 139 -2.48 19.40 1.91
C THR A 139 -1.22 18.59 2.20
N GLU A 140 -1.25 17.78 3.26
CA GLU A 140 -0.12 16.96 3.70
C GLU A 140 -0.63 15.56 4.03
N VAL A 141 0.11 14.55 3.61
CA VAL A 141 -0.18 13.14 3.88
C VAL A 141 1.01 12.49 4.57
N ALA A 142 0.72 11.69 5.58
CA ALA A 142 1.68 10.77 6.18
C ALA A 142 1.22 9.34 5.88
N VAL A 143 2.12 8.52 5.34
CA VAL A 143 1.83 7.18 4.85
C VAL A 143 2.52 6.17 5.76
N CYS A 144 1.79 5.15 6.18
CA CYS A 144 2.29 4.06 7.00
C CYS A 144 1.69 2.71 6.55
N GLY A 145 2.12 1.60 7.13
CA GLY A 145 1.60 0.27 6.81
C GLY A 145 2.61 -0.62 6.08
N VAL A 146 2.12 -1.48 5.18
CA VAL A 146 2.95 -2.49 4.51
C VAL A 146 2.64 -2.61 3.01
N ALA A 147 3.59 -3.05 2.17
CA ALA A 147 5.01 -3.10 2.45
C ALA A 147 5.66 -1.71 2.26
N ALA A 148 6.58 -1.34 3.15
CA ALA A 148 7.22 -0.02 3.18
C ALA A 148 7.92 0.34 1.85
N ASP A 149 8.52 -0.66 1.19
CA ASP A 149 9.23 -0.50 -0.06
C ASP A 149 8.30 -0.59 -1.29
N TYR A 150 7.10 -1.17 -1.18
CA TYR A 150 6.11 -1.25 -2.27
C TYR A 150 4.96 -0.28 -2.03
N CYS A 151 3.80 -0.77 -1.59
CA CYS A 151 2.56 0.02 -1.56
C CYS A 151 2.70 1.34 -0.81
N VAL A 152 3.46 1.36 0.29
CA VAL A 152 3.74 2.59 1.05
C VAL A 152 4.58 3.57 0.23
N TYR A 153 5.73 3.14 -0.31
CA TYR A 153 6.60 3.98 -1.13
C TYR A 153 5.87 4.49 -2.39
N TYR A 154 5.19 3.63 -3.14
CA TYR A 154 4.46 4.02 -4.35
C TYR A 154 3.37 5.04 -4.03
N THR A 155 2.61 4.83 -2.95
CA THR A 155 1.57 5.78 -2.51
C THR A 155 2.20 7.10 -2.09
N ALA A 156 3.26 7.07 -1.29
CA ALA A 156 3.93 8.27 -0.82
C ALA A 156 4.55 9.07 -1.99
N ASN A 157 5.16 8.40 -2.96
CA ASN A 157 5.72 9.03 -4.15
C ASN A 157 4.62 9.63 -5.04
N ASP A 158 3.54 8.90 -5.31
CA ASP A 158 2.41 9.42 -6.09
C ASP A 158 1.73 10.61 -5.40
N ALA A 159 1.73 10.67 -4.07
CA ALA A 159 1.23 11.82 -3.34
C ALA A 159 2.03 13.10 -3.66
N LEU A 160 3.36 13.01 -3.81
CA LEU A 160 4.20 14.14 -4.24
C LEU A 160 3.81 14.60 -5.64
N ASP A 161 3.68 13.66 -6.58
CA ASP A 161 3.28 13.96 -7.96
C ASP A 161 1.88 14.61 -8.04
N LEU A 162 1.03 14.31 -7.07
CA LEU A 162 -0.32 14.88 -6.94
C LEU A 162 -0.36 16.25 -6.23
N GLY A 163 0.79 16.73 -5.73
CA GLY A 163 0.96 18.03 -5.10
C GLY A 163 0.75 18.06 -3.58
N PHE A 164 0.67 16.90 -2.92
CA PHE A 164 0.67 16.83 -1.46
C PHE A 164 2.10 16.93 -0.92
N LYS A 165 2.28 17.49 0.27
CA LYS A 165 3.49 17.16 1.05
C LYS A 165 3.35 15.72 1.53
N SER A 166 4.38 14.90 1.32
CA SER A 166 4.28 13.46 1.58
C SER A 166 5.38 13.01 2.52
N SER A 167 4.99 12.27 3.56
CA SER A 167 5.91 11.63 4.50
C SER A 167 5.67 10.13 4.59
N ILE A 168 6.72 9.34 4.78
CA ILE A 168 6.61 7.94 5.22
C ILE A 168 6.92 7.90 6.72
N ILE A 169 6.02 7.32 7.51
CA ILE A 169 6.23 7.09 8.95
C ILE A 169 6.99 5.79 9.14
N GLU A 170 8.30 5.86 9.34
CA GLU A 170 9.20 4.71 9.33
C GLU A 170 8.90 3.76 10.49
N ARG A 171 8.67 4.29 11.69
CA ARG A 171 8.31 3.48 12.88
C ARG A 171 6.97 2.73 12.73
N ALA A 172 6.14 3.14 11.78
CA ALA A 172 4.82 2.57 11.51
C ALA A 172 4.77 1.82 10.16
N SER A 173 5.93 1.48 9.59
CA SER A 173 6.03 0.80 8.30
C SER A 173 7.04 -0.35 8.36
N LYS A 174 6.78 -1.44 7.61
CA LYS A 174 7.72 -2.58 7.49
C LYS A 174 7.94 -2.96 6.02
N PRO A 175 9.20 -3.05 5.55
CA PRO A 175 9.49 -3.46 4.18
C PRO A 175 9.50 -4.98 4.03
N ILE A 176 9.30 -5.46 2.79
CA ILE A 176 9.61 -6.84 2.41
C ILE A 176 11.14 -7.00 2.30
N ASP A 177 11.80 -6.05 1.63
CA ASP A 177 13.24 -6.01 1.42
C ASP A 177 13.80 -4.68 1.96
N ALA A 178 14.62 -4.79 3.01
CA ALA A 178 15.24 -3.64 3.67
C ALA A 178 16.24 -2.90 2.75
N GLU A 179 16.99 -3.60 1.90
CA GLU A 179 17.92 -2.96 0.98
C GLU A 179 17.16 -2.20 -0.11
N ARG A 180 16.06 -2.79 -0.59
CA ARG A 180 15.17 -2.10 -1.53
C ARG A 180 14.55 -0.86 -0.89
N TYR A 181 14.10 -0.96 0.36
CA TYR A 181 13.55 0.16 1.12
C TYR A 181 14.53 1.33 1.24
N GLU A 182 15.79 1.06 1.57
CA GLU A 182 16.83 2.09 1.64
C GLU A 182 17.01 2.82 0.30
N ARG A 183 17.04 2.07 -0.82
CA ARG A 183 17.17 2.66 -2.16
C ARG A 183 15.98 3.54 -2.54
N VAL A 184 14.75 3.04 -2.35
CA VAL A 184 13.55 3.78 -2.77
C VAL A 184 13.29 4.99 -1.87
N THR A 185 13.60 4.92 -0.58
CA THR A 185 13.47 6.08 0.32
C THR A 185 14.53 7.16 0.06
N ALA A 186 15.72 6.80 -0.42
CA ALA A 186 16.70 7.78 -0.89
C ALA A 186 16.17 8.58 -2.09
N ASP A 187 15.59 7.90 -3.09
CA ASP A 187 14.93 8.55 -4.24
C ASP A 187 13.73 9.41 -3.80
N PHE A 188 12.90 8.90 -2.90
CA PHE A 188 11.77 9.63 -2.33
C PHE A 188 12.20 10.96 -1.67
N LYS A 189 13.27 10.91 -0.88
CA LYS A 189 13.85 12.11 -0.23
C LYS A 189 14.38 13.12 -1.25
N LEU A 190 15.01 12.66 -2.33
CA LEU A 190 15.48 13.53 -3.41
C LEU A 190 14.32 14.25 -4.13
N LYS A 191 13.14 13.62 -4.21
CA LYS A 191 11.92 14.22 -4.76
C LYS A 191 11.20 15.18 -3.81
N GLY A 192 11.74 15.40 -2.61
CA GLY A 192 11.16 16.30 -1.60
C GLY A 192 10.24 15.62 -0.58
N GLY A 193 10.14 14.28 -0.62
CA GLY A 193 9.47 13.51 0.42
C GLY A 193 10.29 13.45 1.72
N THR A 194 9.62 13.17 2.83
CA THR A 194 10.27 13.04 4.14
C THR A 194 10.05 11.65 4.73
N VAL A 195 11.04 11.13 5.44
CA VAL A 195 10.89 9.91 6.24
C VAL A 195 11.03 10.31 7.69
N ILE A 196 10.00 10.02 8.50
CA ILE A 196 9.83 10.52 9.87
C ILE A 196 9.52 9.40 10.86
#